data_AF-A0A946L0W3-F1
#
_entry.id   AF-A0A946L0W3-F1
#
_cell.length_a   1.000
_cell.length_b   1.000
_cell.length_c   1.000
_cell.angle_alpha   90.00
_cell.angle_beta   90.00
_cell.angle_gamma   90.00
#
_symmetry.space_group_name_H-M   'P 1'
#
loop_
_entity.id
_entity.type
_entity.pdbx_description
1 polymer ?
#
loop_
_entity_poly.entity_id
_entity_poly.type
_entity_poly.pdbx_seq_one_letter_code
_entity_poly.pdbx_strand_id
1 'polypeptide(L)'
;MTLTRSLLISIGTIMLLAAVILAGYTYQGVKGDAYQHLYRESEAIYNFLMSVRRVYQKQFLESGIPLNDKTVGFLPAHSLPRISQEFSEHWDQRGIQIRTASDRPRNEKNQADAGELEAISWFQEDDERPVFIKEETENFLYVRPVWVVKSCLKCHG
;
A
#
# COMPACT_ATOMS: atom_id res chain seq x y z
N MET A 1 42.37 40.31 -20.70
CA MET A 1 40.93 39.97 -20.67
C MET A 1 40.23 41.06 -19.87
N THR A 2 39.19 41.70 -20.41
CA THR A 2 38.54 42.85 -19.77
C THR A 2 37.87 42.44 -18.45
N LEU A 3 38.07 43.23 -17.40
CA LEU A 3 37.54 42.99 -16.04
C LEU A 3 36.04 42.62 -16.05
N THR A 4 35.28 43.24 -16.95
CA THR A 4 33.86 42.99 -17.19
C THR A 4 33.54 41.54 -17.57
N ARG A 5 34.33 40.92 -18.44
CA ARG A 5 34.13 39.52 -18.86
C ARG A 5 34.37 38.56 -17.70
N SER A 6 35.43 38.78 -16.91
CA SER A 6 35.73 37.96 -15.74
C SER A 6 34.60 38.06 -14.70
N LEU A 7 34.11 39.28 -14.46
CA LEU A 7 33.03 39.54 -13.51
C LEU A 7 31.70 38.87 -13.92
N LEU A 8 31.34 38.95 -15.21
CA LEU A 8 30.15 38.28 -15.74
C LEU A 8 30.23 36.75 -15.62
N ILE A 9 31.40 36.15 -15.89
CA ILE A 9 31.61 34.70 -15.75
C ILE A 9 31.47 34.27 -14.28
N SER A 10 32.05 35.02 -13.34
CA SER A 10 31.94 34.72 -11.92
C SER A 10 30.50 34.77 -11.43
N ILE A 11 29.75 35.82 -11.81
CA ILE A 11 28.33 35.96 -11.45
C ILE A 11 27.51 34.81 -12.05
N GLY A 12 27.73 34.48 -13.33
CA GLY A 12 27.05 33.36 -13.98
C GLY A 12 27.32 32.02 -13.31
N THR A 13 28.58 31.77 -12.93
CA THR A 13 28.99 30.55 -12.21
C THR A 13 28.33 30.45 -10.84
N ILE A 14 28.28 31.55 -10.08
CA ILE A 14 27.64 31.57 -8.76
C ILE A 14 26.13 31.33 -8.88
N MET A 15 25.46 31.95 -9.87
CA MET A 15 24.04 31.71 -10.11
C MET A 15 23.76 30.27 -10.51
N LEU A 16 24.59 29.68 -11.38
CA LEU A 16 24.46 28.28 -11.78
C LEU A 16 24.60 27.34 -10.57
N LEU A 17 25.64 27.56 -9.74
CA LEU A 17 25.86 26.77 -8.54
C LEU A 17 24.69 26.88 -7.57
N ALA A 18 24.19 28.09 -7.32
CA ALA A 18 23.02 28.30 -6.46
C ALA A 18 21.77 27.58 -6.99
N ALA A 19 21.53 27.62 -8.31
CA ALA A 19 20.40 26.93 -8.93
C ALA A 19 20.51 25.41 -8.82
N VAL A 20 21.69 24.84 -9.03
CA VAL A 20 21.94 23.40 -8.88
C VAL A 20 21.73 22.95 -7.43
N ILE A 21 22.26 23.70 -6.46
CA ILE A 21 22.08 23.40 -5.04
C ILE A 21 20.61 23.44 -4.66
N LEU A 22 19.89 24.50 -5.05
CA LEU A 22 18.46 24.64 -4.78
C LEU A 22 17.67 23.49 -5.41
N ALA A 23 17.93 23.16 -6.68
CA ALA A 23 17.27 22.05 -7.37
C ALA A 23 17.52 20.71 -6.67
N GLY A 24 18.75 20.47 -6.20
CA GLY A 24 19.09 19.26 -5.44
C GLY A 24 18.34 19.16 -4.12
N TYR A 25 18.27 20.25 -3.34
CA TYR A 25 17.50 20.29 -2.10
C TYR A 25 16.00 20.10 -2.32
N THR A 26 15.43 20.80 -3.30
CA THR A 26 14.02 20.66 -3.65
C THR A 26 13.70 19.25 -4.11
N TYR A 27 14.55 18.64 -4.94
CA TYR A 27 14.36 17.27 -5.40
C TYR A 27 14.33 16.27 -4.25
N GLN A 28 15.28 16.37 -3.30
CA GLN A 28 15.30 15.51 -2.12
C GLN A 28 14.07 15.71 -1.22
N GLY A 29 13.65 16.96 -1.02
CA GLY A 29 12.44 17.28 -0.25
C GLY A 29 11.18 16.68 -0.88
N VAL A 30 10.98 16.91 -2.18
CA VAL A 30 9.82 16.37 -2.93
C VAL A 30 9.80 14.85 -2.89
N LYS A 31 10.95 14.18 -3.03
CA LYS A 31 11.03 12.71 -2.95
C LYS A 31 10.60 12.20 -1.57
N GLY A 32 11.09 12.82 -0.50
CA GLY A 32 10.73 12.45 0.88
C GLY A 32 9.24 12.68 1.17
N ASP A 33 8.70 13.81 0.73
CA ASP A 33 7.29 14.14 0.90
C ASP A 33 6.38 13.20 0.12
N ALA A 34 6.76 12.84 -1.11
CA ALA A 34 6.02 11.88 -1.94
C ALA A 34 5.96 10.50 -1.26
N TYR A 35 7.09 10.00 -0.74
CA TYR A 35 7.13 8.73 -0.01
C TYR A 35 6.21 8.75 1.22
N GLN A 36 6.33 9.79 2.04
CA GLN A 36 5.53 9.93 3.26
C GLN A 36 4.03 10.09 2.94
N HIS A 37 3.69 10.70 1.81
CA HIS A 37 2.31 10.77 1.34
C HIS A 37 1.76 9.39 0.96
N LEU A 38 2.49 8.61 0.14
CA LEU A 38 2.10 7.25 -0.24
C LEU A 38 1.96 6.32 0.96
N TYR A 39 2.89 6.42 1.93
CA TYR A 39 2.81 5.67 3.18
C TYR A 39 1.51 5.98 3.94
N ARG A 40 1.25 7.26 4.23
CA ARG A 40 0.07 7.67 5.02
C ARG A 40 -1.23 7.31 4.35
N GLU A 41 -1.29 7.45 3.02
CA GLU A 41 -2.46 7.06 2.25
C GLU A 41 -2.69 5.54 2.31
N SER A 42 -1.65 4.75 2.06
CA SER A 42 -1.73 3.29 2.12
C SER A 42 -2.12 2.79 3.52
N GLU A 43 -1.55 3.39 4.56
CA GLU A 43 -1.88 3.11 5.95
C GLU A 43 -3.33 3.47 6.28
N ALA A 44 -3.82 4.62 5.83
CA ALA A 44 -5.21 5.04 6.03
C ALA A 44 -6.20 4.07 5.35
N ILE A 45 -5.93 3.69 4.09
CA ILE A 45 -6.72 2.71 3.35
C ILE A 45 -6.73 1.36 4.07
N TYR A 46 -5.56 0.86 4.48
CA TYR A 46 -5.45 -0.39 5.24
C TYR A 46 -6.26 -0.34 6.54
N ASN A 47 -6.06 0.70 7.36
CA ASN A 47 -6.74 0.85 8.65
C ASN A 47 -8.26 0.93 8.48
N PHE A 48 -8.73 1.63 7.44
CA PHE A 48 -10.14 1.70 7.11
C PHE A 48 -10.70 0.33 6.70
N LEU A 49 -10.04 -0.38 5.77
CA LEU A 49 -10.50 -1.70 5.31
C LEU A 49 -10.50 -2.74 6.44
N MET A 50 -9.50 -2.72 7.33
CA MET A 50 -9.47 -3.62 8.48
C MET A 50 -10.55 -3.28 9.50
N SER A 51 -10.88 -2.00 9.68
CA SER A 51 -12.00 -1.56 10.50
C SER A 51 -13.34 -2.05 9.92
N VAL A 52 -13.55 -1.87 8.62
CA VAL A 52 -14.74 -2.36 7.90
C VAL A 52 -14.84 -3.87 8.03
N ARG A 53 -13.76 -4.61 7.76
CA ARG A 53 -13.70 -6.08 7.90
C ARG A 53 -14.16 -6.53 9.28
N ARG A 54 -13.63 -5.90 10.33
CA ARG A 54 -13.91 -6.27 11.72
C ARG A 54 -15.36 -5.99 12.10
N VAL A 55 -15.86 -4.80 11.79
CA VAL A 55 -17.25 -4.39 12.10
C VAL A 55 -18.24 -5.26 11.32
N TYR A 56 -18.04 -5.40 10.02
CA TYR A 56 -18.92 -6.19 9.16
C TYR A 56 -18.94 -7.65 9.59
N GLN A 57 -17.77 -8.28 9.78
CA GLN A 57 -17.71 -9.68 10.20
C GLN A 57 -18.47 -9.91 11.51
N LYS A 58 -18.29 -9.02 12.49
CA LYS A 58 -19.02 -9.10 13.76
C LYS A 58 -20.53 -8.98 13.54
N GLN A 59 -20.97 -7.99 12.77
CA GLN A 59 -22.39 -7.79 12.46
C GLN A 59 -23.01 -9.00 11.77
N PHE A 60 -22.31 -9.61 10.80
CA PHE A 60 -22.81 -10.80 10.11
C PHE A 60 -23.00 -11.97 11.09
N LEU A 61 -22.01 -12.23 11.94
CA LEU A 61 -22.08 -13.30 12.94
C LEU A 61 -23.19 -13.06 13.98
N GLU A 62 -23.49 -11.82 14.33
CA GLU A 62 -24.52 -11.45 15.30
C GLU A 62 -25.92 -11.35 14.69
N SER A 63 -26.03 -11.16 13.37
CA SER A 63 -27.31 -10.95 12.67
C SER A 63 -28.25 -12.15 12.64
N GLY A 64 -27.72 -13.36 12.85
CA GLY A 64 -28.46 -14.61 12.65
C GLY A 64 -28.77 -14.94 11.18
N ILE A 65 -28.21 -14.18 10.21
CA ILE A 65 -28.31 -14.50 8.79
C ILE A 65 -27.69 -15.89 8.56
N PRO A 66 -28.44 -16.85 7.98
CA PRO A 66 -27.92 -18.19 7.75
C PRO A 66 -26.77 -18.13 6.75
N LEU A 67 -25.69 -18.87 6.97
CA LEU A 67 -24.59 -18.98 6.01
C LEU A 67 -24.92 -20.03 4.95
N ASN A 68 -25.16 -19.60 3.72
CA ASN A 68 -25.44 -20.43 2.54
C ASN A 68 -25.00 -19.69 1.26
N ASP A 69 -25.19 -20.32 0.10
CA ASP A 69 -24.73 -19.78 -1.19
C ASP A 69 -25.29 -18.38 -1.52
N LYS A 70 -26.44 -18.01 -0.97
CA LYS A 70 -27.06 -16.70 -1.20
C LYS A 70 -26.51 -15.61 -0.27
N THR A 71 -25.92 -15.99 0.86
CA THR A 71 -25.49 -15.07 1.93
C THR A 71 -23.98 -15.05 2.15
N VAL A 72 -23.25 -16.04 1.61
CA VAL A 72 -21.78 -16.12 1.69
C VAL A 72 -21.10 -14.87 1.13
N GLY A 73 -21.71 -14.22 0.14
CA GLY A 73 -21.25 -12.96 -0.44
C GLY A 73 -21.23 -11.78 0.54
N PHE A 74 -21.96 -11.86 1.65
CA PHE A 74 -21.92 -10.85 2.72
C PHE A 74 -20.72 -11.02 3.64
N LEU A 75 -20.00 -12.15 3.61
CA LEU A 75 -18.78 -12.27 4.40
C LEU A 75 -17.68 -11.35 3.84
N PRO A 76 -16.94 -10.61 4.70
CA PRO A 76 -15.85 -9.75 4.24
C PRO A 76 -14.80 -10.45 3.38
N ALA A 77 -14.57 -11.75 3.58
CA ALA A 77 -13.66 -12.53 2.75
C ALA A 77 -14.10 -12.65 1.28
N HIS A 78 -15.39 -12.49 0.99
CA HIS A 78 -15.97 -12.54 -0.35
C HIS A 78 -16.29 -11.16 -0.91
N SER A 79 -16.72 -10.22 -0.05
CA SER A 79 -17.09 -8.87 -0.48
C SER A 79 -15.89 -7.93 -0.64
N LEU A 80 -14.87 -8.00 0.22
CA LEU A 80 -13.73 -7.10 0.15
C LEU A 80 -12.96 -7.18 -1.18
N PRO A 81 -12.65 -8.36 -1.75
CA PRO A 81 -12.02 -8.41 -3.08
C PRO A 81 -12.84 -7.71 -4.16
N ARG A 82 -14.18 -7.79 -4.09
CA ARG A 82 -15.08 -7.12 -5.04
C ARG A 82 -15.10 -5.60 -4.80
N ILE A 83 -15.13 -5.17 -3.55
CA ILE A 83 -15.05 -3.76 -3.17
C ILE A 83 -13.71 -3.16 -3.61
N SER A 84 -12.61 -3.90 -3.43
CA SER A 84 -11.30 -3.48 -3.88
C SER A 84 -11.22 -3.37 -5.40
N GLN A 85 -11.78 -4.34 -6.14
CA GLN A 85 -11.87 -4.28 -7.60
C GLN A 85 -12.71 -3.07 -8.05
N GLU A 86 -13.90 -2.89 -7.49
CA GLU A 86 -14.78 -1.75 -7.76
C GLU A 86 -14.05 -0.42 -7.50
N PHE A 87 -13.35 -0.32 -6.37
CA PHE A 87 -12.55 0.85 -6.02
C PHE A 87 -11.47 1.12 -7.09
N SER A 88 -10.67 0.12 -7.44
CA SER A 88 -9.57 0.26 -8.40
C SER A 88 -10.05 0.54 -9.82
N GLU A 89 -11.18 -0.02 -10.25
CA GLU A 89 -11.67 0.10 -11.63
C GLU A 89 -12.55 1.35 -11.84
N HIS A 90 -13.25 1.81 -10.81
CA HIS A 90 -14.31 2.83 -10.98
C HIS A 90 -14.14 4.08 -10.10
N TRP A 91 -13.40 4.02 -9.00
CA TRP A 91 -13.31 5.13 -8.04
C TRP A 91 -11.92 5.76 -7.94
N ASP A 92 -10.87 4.96 -8.11
CA ASP A 92 -9.50 5.46 -8.13
C ASP A 92 -9.04 5.74 -9.56
N GLN A 93 -8.46 6.93 -9.77
CA GLN A 93 -7.91 7.35 -11.07
C GLN A 93 -6.37 7.23 -11.11
N ARG A 94 -5.76 6.77 -10.02
CA ARG A 94 -4.30 6.75 -9.82
C ARG A 94 -3.70 5.37 -10.04
N GLY A 95 -4.54 4.34 -10.20
CA GLY A 95 -4.11 2.96 -10.41
C GLY A 95 -3.83 2.21 -9.11
N ILE A 96 -4.41 2.63 -7.98
CA ILE A 96 -4.26 1.93 -6.70
C ILE A 96 -4.94 0.57 -6.81
N GLN A 97 -4.17 -0.50 -6.57
CA GLN A 97 -4.68 -1.86 -6.47
C GLN A 97 -4.64 -2.33 -5.02
N ILE A 98 -5.73 -2.94 -4.57
CA ILE A 98 -5.86 -3.47 -3.23
C ILE A 98 -6.25 -4.94 -3.34
N ARG A 99 -5.48 -5.82 -2.71
CA ARG A 99 -5.84 -7.24 -2.65
C ARG A 99 -5.30 -7.92 -1.40
N THR A 100 -5.85 -9.10 -1.12
CA THR A 100 -5.31 -10.01 -0.12
C THR A 100 -4.55 -11.10 -0.85
N ALA A 101 -3.29 -11.30 -0.50
CA ALA A 101 -2.44 -12.35 -1.06
C ALA A 101 -2.12 -13.42 -0.01
N SER A 102 -1.90 -14.64 -0.47
CA SER A 102 -1.48 -15.76 0.36
C SER A 102 -0.62 -16.73 -0.45
N ASP A 103 0.32 -17.37 0.23
CA ASP A 103 1.09 -18.51 -0.27
C ASP A 103 0.25 -19.80 -0.38
N ARG A 104 -0.86 -19.88 0.37
CA ARG A 104 -1.79 -21.02 0.42
C ARG A 104 -3.24 -20.55 0.34
N PRO A 105 -3.65 -19.94 -0.79
CA PRO A 105 -4.96 -19.32 -0.88
C PRO A 105 -6.07 -20.36 -1.03
N ARG A 106 -7.26 -20.06 -0.50
CA ARG A 106 -8.49 -20.83 -0.79
C ARG A 106 -9.13 -20.41 -2.10
N ASN A 107 -8.94 -19.15 -2.47
CA ASN A 107 -9.36 -18.56 -3.72
C ASN A 107 -8.11 -18.35 -4.56
N GLU A 108 -7.97 -19.05 -5.68
CA GLU A 108 -6.79 -18.98 -6.56
C GLU A 108 -6.44 -17.54 -6.99
N LYS A 109 -7.42 -16.63 -7.05
CA LYS A 109 -7.19 -15.21 -7.34
C LYS A 109 -6.34 -14.48 -6.28
N ASN A 110 -6.18 -15.06 -5.11
CA ASN A 110 -5.37 -14.53 -4.02
C ASN A 110 -3.96 -15.16 -3.97
N GLN A 111 -3.57 -15.94 -4.98
CA GLN A 111 -2.23 -16.48 -5.06
C GLN A 111 -1.21 -15.34 -5.08
N ALA A 112 -0.26 -15.41 -4.14
CA ALA A 112 0.78 -14.40 -4.03
C ALA A 112 1.70 -14.41 -5.28
N ASP A 113 2.02 -13.22 -5.78
CA ASP A 113 3.07 -13.03 -6.79
C ASP A 113 4.47 -12.99 -6.17
N ALA A 114 5.50 -12.77 -6.98
CA ALA A 114 6.88 -12.76 -6.50
C ALA A 114 7.15 -11.67 -5.44
N GLY A 115 6.61 -10.46 -5.61
CA GLY A 115 6.82 -9.36 -4.65
C GLY A 115 6.05 -9.58 -3.35
N GLU A 116 4.89 -10.21 -3.42
CA GLU A 116 4.10 -10.56 -2.24
C GLU A 116 4.68 -11.76 -1.49
N LEU A 117 5.25 -12.74 -2.19
CA LEU A 117 5.96 -13.86 -1.56
C LEU A 117 7.22 -13.38 -0.82
N GLU A 118 7.91 -12.37 -1.36
CA GLU A 118 9.00 -11.69 -0.66
C GLU A 118 8.49 -11.04 0.63
N ALA A 119 7.39 -10.28 0.56
CA ALA A 119 6.78 -9.66 1.75
C ALA A 119 6.33 -10.71 2.79
N ILE A 120 5.69 -11.80 2.35
CA ILE A 120 5.27 -12.90 3.21
C ILE A 120 6.47 -13.52 3.91
N SER A 121 7.54 -13.83 3.18
CA SER A 121 8.76 -14.39 3.75
C SER A 121 9.38 -13.44 4.77
N TRP A 122 9.39 -12.14 4.48
CA TRP A 122 9.87 -11.11 5.39
C TRP A 122 9.06 -11.02 6.69
N PHE A 123 7.73 -11.16 6.66
CA PHE A 123 6.92 -11.23 7.88
C PHE A 123 7.05 -12.57 8.63
N GLN A 124 7.39 -13.66 7.93
CA GLN A 124 7.59 -14.97 8.57
C GLN A 124 8.88 -15.06 9.40
N GLU A 125 9.88 -14.24 9.08
CA GLU A 125 11.12 -14.16 9.86
C GLU A 125 10.91 -13.52 11.24
N ASP A 126 9.95 -12.59 11.34
CA ASP A 126 9.69 -11.80 12.56
C ASP A 126 8.27 -11.23 12.48
N ASP A 127 7.40 -11.72 13.36
CA ASP A 127 5.97 -11.39 13.39
C ASP A 127 5.65 -10.05 14.07
N GLU A 128 6.64 -9.40 14.69
CA GLU A 128 6.53 -8.03 15.21
C GLU A 128 6.69 -6.98 14.12
N ARG A 129 7.18 -7.37 12.94
CA ARG A 129 7.35 -6.47 11.80
C ARG A 129 6.01 -5.84 11.38
N PRO A 130 5.88 -4.50 11.43
CA PRO A 130 4.58 -3.86 11.26
C PRO A 130 4.17 -3.72 9.79
N VAL A 131 5.11 -3.44 8.89
CA VAL A 131 4.83 -3.08 7.50
C VAL A 131 6.02 -3.42 6.61
N PHE A 132 5.74 -3.93 5.42
CA PHE A 132 6.73 -4.15 4.36
C PHE A 132 6.47 -3.14 3.25
N ILE A 133 7.51 -2.46 2.81
CA ILE A 133 7.43 -1.45 1.74
C ILE A 133 8.51 -1.74 0.73
N LYS A 134 8.13 -1.76 -0.54
CA LYS A 134 9.07 -1.91 -1.66
C LYS A 134 8.76 -0.86 -2.72
N GLU A 135 9.78 -0.10 -3.07
CA GLU A 135 9.76 0.88 -4.15
C GLU A 135 10.44 0.29 -5.39
N GLU A 136 9.73 0.25 -6.49
CA GLU A 136 10.27 0.00 -7.82
C GLU A 136 10.07 1.24 -8.69
N THR A 137 10.71 1.30 -9.86
CA THR A 137 10.73 2.50 -10.72
C THR A 137 9.33 3.06 -11.02
N GLU A 138 8.32 2.19 -11.10
CA GLU A 138 6.94 2.56 -11.43
C GLU A 138 5.91 2.13 -10.37
N ASN A 139 6.33 1.38 -9.33
CA ASN A 139 5.40 0.75 -8.39
C ASN A 139 5.80 1.04 -6.93
N PHE A 140 4.80 1.27 -6.10
CA PHE A 140 4.93 1.35 -4.65
C PHE A 140 4.11 0.23 -4.02
N LEU A 141 4.79 -0.75 -3.44
CA LEU A 141 4.15 -1.88 -2.77
C LEU A 141 4.14 -1.62 -1.26
N TYR A 142 2.94 -1.58 -0.68
CA TYR A 142 2.72 -1.48 0.77
C TYR A 142 1.97 -2.74 1.24
N VAL A 143 2.56 -3.47 2.19
CA VAL A 143 1.99 -4.72 2.69
C VAL A 143 1.89 -4.71 4.20
N ARG A 144 0.75 -5.21 4.70
CA ARG A 144 0.47 -5.42 6.12
C ARG A 144 0.06 -6.88 6.34
N PRO A 145 0.59 -7.55 7.38
CA PRO A 145 0.27 -8.95 7.61
C PRO A 145 -1.14 -9.09 8.18
N VAL A 146 -1.84 -10.14 7.77
CA VAL A 146 -3.11 -10.56 8.37
C VAL A 146 -2.88 -11.88 9.09
N TRP A 147 -2.66 -11.80 10.40
CA TRP A 147 -2.43 -12.97 11.23
C TRP A 147 -3.73 -13.73 11.53
N VAL A 148 -3.64 -15.07 11.51
CA VAL A 148 -4.75 -15.94 11.89
C VAL A 148 -4.91 -15.89 13.41
N VAL A 149 -6.07 -15.38 13.87
CA VAL A 149 -6.43 -15.34 15.30
C VAL A 149 -7.47 -16.41 15.64
N LYS A 150 -7.73 -16.65 16.93
CA LYS A 150 -8.67 -17.69 17.39
C LYS A 150 -10.06 -17.61 16.73
N SER A 151 -10.56 -16.41 16.47
CA SER A 151 -11.86 -16.24 15.79
C SER A 151 -11.84 -16.68 14.32
N CYS A 152 -10.68 -16.62 13.65
CA CYS A 152 -10.52 -17.09 12.28
C CYS A 152 -10.71 -18.60 12.18
N LEU A 153 -10.23 -19.35 13.18
CA LEU A 153 -10.28 -20.82 13.19
C LEU A 153 -11.70 -21.39 13.23
N LYS A 154 -12.72 -20.58 13.55
CA LYS A 154 -14.13 -20.98 13.45
C LYS A 154 -14.54 -21.39 12.02
N CYS A 155 -13.90 -20.78 11.02
CA CYS A 155 -14.15 -21.07 9.61
C CYS A 155 -12.87 -21.51 8.86
N HIS A 156 -11.72 -21.52 9.53
CA HIS A 156 -10.42 -21.75 8.92
C HIS A 156 -9.60 -22.90 9.56
N GLY A 157 -10.17 -23.64 10.51
CA GLY A 157 -9.56 -24.84 11.11
C GLY A 157 -9.98 -26.15 10.45
#